data_AF-A0A9X2KEQ2-F1
#
_entry.id   AF-A0A9X2KEQ2-F1
#
_cell.length_a   1.000
_cell.length_b   1.000
_cell.length_c   1.000
_cell.angle_alpha   90.00
_cell.angle_beta   90.00
_cell.angle_gamma   90.00
#
_symmetry.space_group_name_H-M   'P 1'
#
loop_
_entity.id
_entity.type
_entity.pdbx_description
1 polymer ?
#
loop_
_entity_poly.entity_id
_entity_poly.type
_entity_poly.pdbx_seq_one_letter_code
_entity_poly.pdbx_strand_id
1 'polypeptide(L)' 'SVIPMAMKKRADTVTDGAKADDIVANAPVSDDHFFVVPKVVE' A
#
# COMPACT_ATOMS: atom_id res chain seq x y z
N SER A 1 -3.95 -33.30 -17.85
CA SER A 1 -3.32 -33.69 -16.58
C SER A 1 -2.86 -32.43 -15.89
N VAL A 2 -3.25 -32.21 -14.64
CA VAL A 2 -2.87 -31.01 -13.87
C VAL A 2 -1.97 -31.50 -12.74
N ILE A 3 -0.76 -30.98 -12.66
CA ILE A 3 0.17 -31.33 -11.58
C ILE A 3 -0.20 -30.48 -10.37
N PRO A 4 -0.48 -31.08 -9.19
CA PRO A 4 -0.76 -30.31 -8.00
C PRO A 4 0.46 -29.46 -7.62
N MET A 5 0.27 -28.15 -7.47
CA MET A 5 1.28 -27.21 -7.03
C MET A 5 0.89 -26.65 -5.66
N ALA A 6 1.81 -26.72 -4.71
CA ALA A 6 1.60 -26.09 -3.41
C ALA A 6 1.70 -24.56 -3.54
N MET A 7 0.73 -23.85 -2.97
CA MET A 7 0.75 -22.38 -2.93
C MET A 7 1.81 -21.89 -1.95
N LYS A 8 2.64 -20.92 -2.38
CA LYS A 8 3.57 -20.21 -1.49
C LYS A 8 2.78 -19.35 -0.51
N LYS A 9 2.86 -19.65 0.78
CA LYS A 9 2.27 -18.84 1.86
C LYS A 9 3.31 -17.84 2.37
N ARG A 10 2.87 -16.63 2.69
CA ARG A 10 3.69 -15.65 3.43
C ARG A 10 3.77 -16.08 4.89
N ALA A 11 4.88 -15.74 5.55
CA ALA A 11 4.97 -15.83 7.01
C ALA A 11 3.99 -14.82 7.62
N ASP A 12 3.29 -15.23 8.66
CA ASP A 12 2.43 -14.34 9.45
C ASP A 12 3.32 -13.57 10.43
N THR A 13 3.81 -12.42 10.00
CA THR A 13 4.76 -11.60 10.75
C THR A 13 4.42 -10.14 10.54
N VAL A 14 4.42 -9.38 11.63
CA VAL A 14 4.18 -7.93 11.61
C VAL A 14 5.45 -7.22 11.12
N THR A 15 5.31 -6.34 10.13
CA THR A 15 6.42 -5.57 9.54
C THR A 15 6.11 -4.08 9.51
N ASP A 16 5.64 -3.54 10.64
CA ASP A 16 5.38 -2.10 10.75
C ASP A 16 6.70 -1.30 10.76
N GLY A 17 6.69 -0.15 10.07
CA GLY A 17 7.85 0.71 9.90
C GLY A 17 7.63 2.17 10.27
N ALA A 18 6.39 2.61 10.52
CA ALA A 18 6.05 4.01 10.85
C ALA A 18 6.67 5.06 9.90
N LYS A 19 6.79 4.75 8.60
CA LYS A 19 7.45 5.60 7.59
C LYS A 19 6.46 6.37 6.73
N ALA A 20 5.60 7.16 7.36
CA ALA A 20 4.53 7.87 6.68
C ALA A 20 5.07 8.85 5.61
N ASP A 21 6.16 9.56 5.93
CA ASP A 21 6.83 10.49 5.00
C ASP A 21 7.34 9.80 3.72
N ASP A 22 7.96 8.63 3.86
CA ASP A 22 8.47 7.84 2.72
C ASP A 22 7.34 7.36 1.80
N ILE A 23 6.17 7.06 2.37
CA ILE A 23 5.00 6.56 1.62
C ILE A 23 4.40 7.65 0.73
N VAL A 24 4.32 8.89 1.24
CA VAL A 24 3.71 10.01 0.50
C VAL A 24 4.71 10.78 -0.36
N ALA A 25 6.00 10.43 -0.33
CA ALA A 25 7.06 11.17 -1.02
C ALA A 25 6.85 11.34 -2.54
N ASN A 26 6.17 10.38 -3.19
CA ASN A 26 5.86 10.42 -4.63
C ASN A 26 4.44 10.92 -4.95
N ALA A 27 3.67 11.33 -3.93
CA ALA A 27 2.32 11.82 -4.14
C ALA A 27 2.32 13.16 -4.90
N PRO A 28 1.41 13.38 -5.86
CA PRO A 28 1.27 14.69 -6.52
C PRO A 28 0.90 15.81 -5.53
N VAL A 29 0.04 15.48 -4.56
CA VAL A 29 -0.36 16.35 -3.44
C VAL A 29 -0.60 15.45 -2.24
N SER A 30 -0.05 15.82 -1.09
CA SER A 30 -0.25 15.18 0.20
C SER A 30 -0.51 16.21 1.29
N ASP A 31 -1.24 15.82 2.32
CA ASP A 31 -1.57 16.65 3.49
C ASP A 31 -1.66 15.77 4.74
N ASP A 32 -0.95 16.09 5.83
CA ASP A 32 -0.87 15.30 7.06
C ASP A 32 -0.78 13.76 6.85
N HIS A 33 0.12 13.32 5.96
CA HIS A 33 0.31 11.90 5.56
C HIS A 33 -0.85 11.25 4.81
N PHE A 34 -1.80 12.03 4.29
CA PHE A 34 -2.86 11.58 3.41
C PHE A 34 -2.58 11.95 1.95
N PHE A 35 -3.10 11.11 1.04
CA PHE A 35 -3.16 11.43 -0.38
C PHE A 35 -4.37 12.31 -0.66
N VAL A 36 -4.16 13.47 -1.27
CA VAL A 36 -5.26 14.38 -1.60
C VAL A 36 -5.90 13.96 -2.92
N VAL A 37 -7.22 13.78 -2.91
CA VAL A 37 -8.02 13.45 -4.11
C VAL A 37 -8.99 14.61 -4.37
N PRO A 38 -8.98 15.19 -5.59
CA PRO A 38 -9.94 16.24 -5.94
C PRO A 38 -11.37 15.74 -5.79
N LYS A 39 -12.20 16.51 -5.08
CA LYS A 39 -13.63 16.27 -5.05
C LYS A 39 -14.24 16.75 -6.37
N VAL A 40 -14.88 15.83 -7.09
CA VAL A 40 -15.69 16.21 -8.26
C VAL A 40 -16.96 16.89 -7.76
N VAL A 41 -17.26 18.07 -8.30
CA VAL A 41 -18.51 18.81 -8.10
C VAL A 41 -19.08 19.11 -9.49
N GLU A 42 -20.36 18.80 -9.70
CA GLU A 42 -21.14 19.16 -10.89
C GLU A 42 -21.83 20.51 -10.73
#